data_AF-A0A961MIY9-F1
#
_entry.id   AF-A0A961MIY9-F1
#
_cell.length_a   1.000
_cell.length_b   1.000
_cell.length_c   1.000
_cell.angle_alpha   90.00
_cell.angle_beta   90.00
_cell.angle_gamma   90.00
#
_symmetry.space_group_name_H-M   'P 1'
#
loop_
_entity.id
_entity.type
_entity.pdbx_description
1 polymer ?
#
loop_
_entity_poly.entity_id
_entity_poly.type
_entity_poly.pdbx_seq_one_letter_code
_entity_poly.pdbx_strand_id
1 'polypeptide(L)'
;MRWSDLPGWDRDDHAAAWAAFSMPGAPSADPPADPRAWFEARFDPVEVAPAGQAHFTGYYEPELPGARARSARFCAPLHAPPPDLDPETPWHDRATILRADLLAGHELVWLESPLEAFLAQVQGSLRVRLQEGGTLRLGYAGRNGRPYRSIGAELVRR
;
A
#
# COMPACT_ATOMS: atom_id res chain seq x y z
N MET A 1 26.57 -7.89 -14.78
CA MET A 1 26.40 -7.21 -16.09
C MET A 1 27.15 -5.88 -16.06
N ARG A 2 27.25 -5.12 -17.15
CA ARG A 2 27.76 -3.74 -17.11
C ARG A 2 26.61 -2.76 -17.00
N TRP A 3 26.89 -1.56 -16.49
CA TRP A 3 25.92 -0.45 -16.48
C TRP A 3 25.44 -0.06 -17.89
N SER A 4 26.31 -0.15 -18.89
CA SER A 4 25.96 0.04 -20.31
C SER A 4 24.94 -0.96 -20.85
N ASP A 5 24.78 -2.11 -20.18
CA ASP A 5 23.87 -3.17 -20.59
C ASP A 5 22.44 -2.93 -20.06
N LEU A 6 22.24 -1.94 -19.16
CA LEU A 6 20.95 -1.58 -18.61
C LEU A 6 20.19 -0.63 -19.54
N PRO A 7 19.06 -1.05 -20.14
CA PRO A 7 18.31 -0.21 -21.06
C PRO A 7 17.80 1.06 -20.37
N GLY A 8 18.22 2.23 -20.88
CA GLY A 8 17.79 3.53 -20.38
C GLY A 8 18.57 4.08 -19.18
N TRP A 9 19.61 3.39 -18.72
CA TRP A 9 20.46 3.87 -17.63
C TRP A 9 21.05 5.25 -17.90
N ASP A 10 21.49 5.51 -19.12
CA ASP A 10 22.11 6.78 -19.51
C ASP A 10 21.18 8.01 -19.43
N ARG A 11 19.86 7.79 -19.48
CA ARG A 11 18.82 8.82 -19.52
C ARG A 11 17.92 8.84 -18.29
N ASP A 12 18.19 8.02 -17.30
CA ASP A 12 17.39 7.94 -16.08
C ASP A 12 17.57 9.18 -15.18
N ASP A 13 16.59 9.45 -14.32
CA ASP A 13 16.67 10.50 -13.32
C ASP A 13 17.40 10.00 -12.07
N HIS A 14 18.73 10.05 -12.12
CA HIS A 14 19.58 9.58 -11.04
C HIS A 14 19.47 10.43 -9.77
N ALA A 15 18.98 11.68 -9.88
CA ALA A 15 18.70 12.51 -8.72
C ALA A 15 17.44 12.02 -8.00
N ALA A 16 16.39 11.65 -8.74
CA ALA A 16 15.22 10.98 -8.17
C ALA A 16 15.56 9.59 -7.59
N ALA A 17 16.42 8.81 -8.26
CA ALA A 17 16.92 7.54 -7.74
C ALA A 17 17.69 7.72 -6.42
N TRP A 18 18.53 8.76 -6.32
CA TRP A 18 19.20 9.13 -5.08
C TRP A 18 18.20 9.53 -3.99
N ALA A 19 17.23 10.39 -4.30
CA ALA A 19 16.22 10.82 -3.35
C ALA A 19 15.43 9.61 -2.79
N ALA A 20 15.09 8.64 -3.64
CA ALA A 20 14.47 7.39 -3.22
C ALA A 20 15.40 6.53 -2.34
N PHE A 21 16.69 6.41 -2.70
CA PHE A 21 17.70 5.70 -1.93
C PHE A 21 17.92 6.31 -0.53
N SER A 22 17.81 7.64 -0.40
CA SER A 22 18.04 8.40 0.82
C SER A 22 16.80 8.63 1.70
N MET A 23 15.66 8.01 1.38
CA MET A 23 14.46 8.09 2.22
C MET A 23 14.70 7.56 3.66
N PRO A 24 13.91 7.98 4.67
CA PRO A 24 14.21 7.78 6.08
C PRO A 24 14.54 6.31 6.44
N GLY A 25 15.71 6.10 7.04
CA GLY A 25 16.28 4.79 7.35
C GLY A 25 17.62 4.50 6.65
N ALA A 26 17.93 5.23 5.57
CA ALA A 26 19.27 5.28 4.99
C ALA A 26 20.17 6.30 5.74
N PRO A 27 21.51 6.13 5.79
CA PRO A 27 22.39 7.16 6.32
C PRO A 27 22.19 8.45 5.49
N SER A 28 21.74 9.53 6.14
CA SER A 28 21.45 10.78 5.47
C SER A 28 22.76 11.37 4.93
N ALA A 29 22.97 11.24 3.63
CA ALA A 29 24.03 11.95 2.93
C ALA A 29 23.40 13.01 2.03
N ASP A 30 24.03 14.17 1.96
CA ASP A 30 23.73 15.15 0.92
C ASP A 30 23.83 14.49 -0.45
N PRO A 31 23.03 14.91 -1.45
CA PRO A 31 23.11 14.35 -2.79
C PRO A 31 24.53 14.51 -3.36
N PRO A 32 25.13 13.46 -3.93
CA PRO A 32 26.39 13.58 -4.63
C PRO A 32 26.22 14.51 -5.83
N ALA A 33 27.30 15.21 -6.20
CA ALA A 33 27.31 16.10 -7.37
C ALA A 33 26.96 15.36 -8.68
N ASP A 34 27.31 14.07 -8.75
CA ASP A 34 26.94 13.16 -9.84
C ASP A 34 26.39 11.85 -9.24
N PRO A 35 25.05 11.74 -9.10
CA PRO A 35 24.42 10.52 -8.58
C PRO A 35 24.64 9.29 -9.45
N ARG A 36 24.75 9.46 -10.77
CA ARG A 36 25.01 8.33 -11.69
C ARG A 36 26.38 7.73 -11.43
N ALA A 37 27.43 8.55 -11.46
CA ALA A 37 28.79 8.09 -11.18
C ALA A 37 28.91 7.50 -9.76
N TRP A 38 28.14 8.05 -8.80
CA TRP A 38 28.10 7.52 -7.44
C TRP A 38 27.57 6.10 -7.37
N PHE A 39 26.45 5.79 -8.06
CA PHE A 39 25.89 4.43 -8.15
C PHE A 39 26.84 3.50 -8.89
N GLU A 40 27.40 3.93 -10.02
CA GLU A 40 28.33 3.13 -10.83
C GLU A 40 29.58 2.70 -10.05
N ALA A 41 30.05 3.53 -9.10
CA ALA A 41 31.22 3.26 -8.28
C ALA A 41 30.95 2.40 -7.03
N ARG A 42 29.68 2.19 -6.64
CA ARG A 42 29.31 1.56 -5.35
C ARG A 42 28.43 0.34 -5.46
N PHE A 43 27.88 0.09 -6.64
CA PHE A 43 27.00 -1.05 -6.90
C PHE A 43 27.46 -1.79 -8.16
N ASP A 44 27.25 -3.09 -8.16
CA ASP A 44 27.37 -3.93 -9.34
C ASP A 44 25.96 -4.32 -9.82
N PRO A 45 25.61 -4.10 -11.10
CA PRO A 45 24.32 -4.51 -11.60
C PRO A 45 24.27 -6.04 -11.78
N VAL A 46 23.21 -6.64 -11.25
CA VAL A 46 22.96 -8.10 -11.27
C VAL A 46 21.61 -8.36 -11.92
N GLU A 47 21.61 -9.21 -12.95
CA GLU A 47 20.39 -9.66 -13.61
C GLU A 47 19.70 -10.73 -12.74
N VAL A 48 18.44 -10.48 -12.35
CA VAL A 48 17.68 -11.36 -11.46
C VAL A 48 16.67 -12.25 -12.20
N ALA A 49 16.32 -11.88 -13.42
CA ALA A 49 15.43 -12.64 -14.30
C ALA A 49 15.79 -12.34 -15.76
N PRO A 50 15.68 -13.33 -16.67
CA PRO A 50 15.93 -13.08 -18.08
C PRO A 50 14.99 -12.01 -18.64
N ALA A 51 15.46 -11.30 -19.66
CA ALA A 51 14.66 -10.32 -20.39
C ALA A 51 13.31 -10.91 -20.84
N GLY A 52 12.22 -10.18 -20.56
CA GLY A 52 10.85 -10.59 -20.90
C GLY A 52 10.21 -11.61 -19.95
N GLN A 53 10.92 -12.09 -18.93
CA GLN A 53 10.37 -13.02 -17.92
C GLN A 53 9.93 -12.33 -16.62
N ALA A 54 10.24 -11.04 -16.45
CA ALA A 54 9.77 -10.25 -15.33
C ALA A 54 8.29 -9.87 -15.50
N HIS A 55 7.51 -10.03 -14.43
CA HIS A 55 6.13 -9.56 -14.38
C HIS A 55 6.05 -8.30 -13.53
N PHE A 56 5.67 -7.18 -14.14
CA PHE A 56 5.51 -5.90 -13.47
C PHE A 56 4.03 -5.65 -13.15
N THR A 57 3.76 -5.29 -11.90
CA THR A 57 2.46 -4.79 -11.44
C THR A 57 2.64 -3.42 -10.78
N GLY A 58 1.54 -2.68 -10.62
CA GLY A 58 1.53 -1.39 -9.94
C GLY A 58 0.60 -1.42 -8.72
N TYR A 59 1.00 -0.71 -7.68
CA TYR A 59 0.16 -0.41 -6.52
C TYR A 59 0.14 1.12 -6.31
N TYR A 60 -0.83 1.61 -5.56
CA TYR A 60 -0.94 3.03 -5.25
C TYR A 60 -1.60 3.25 -3.89
N GLU A 61 -1.46 4.46 -3.35
CA GLU A 61 -2.18 4.90 -2.17
C GLU A 61 -3.42 5.70 -2.60
N PRO A 62 -4.65 5.14 -2.49
CA PRO A 62 -5.87 5.84 -2.86
C PRO A 62 -6.12 7.04 -1.95
N GLU A 63 -6.69 8.10 -2.52
CA GLU A 63 -7.21 9.26 -1.79
C GLU A 63 -8.74 9.28 -1.87
N LEU A 64 -9.42 9.08 -0.74
CA LEU A 64 -10.87 8.88 -0.66
C LEU A 64 -11.54 9.92 0.26
N PRO A 65 -12.79 10.34 0.01
CA PRO A 65 -13.55 11.12 0.99
C PRO A 65 -13.95 10.26 2.20
N GLY A 66 -13.96 10.84 3.40
CA GLY A 66 -14.41 10.17 4.61
C GLY A 66 -14.83 11.12 5.72
N ALA A 67 -15.39 10.58 6.80
CA ALA A 67 -15.75 11.33 8.00
C ALA A 67 -15.41 10.53 9.26
N ARG A 68 -15.16 11.22 10.38
CA ARG A 68 -14.92 10.54 11.66
C ARG A 68 -16.21 9.98 12.26
N ALA A 69 -17.34 10.62 11.98
CA ALA A 69 -18.65 10.19 12.44
C ALA A 69 -19.44 9.50 11.32
N ARG A 70 -20.17 8.45 11.68
CA ARG A 70 -21.09 7.75 10.77
C ARG A 70 -22.22 8.66 10.33
N SER A 71 -22.59 8.58 9.05
CA SER A 71 -23.77 9.25 8.49
C SER A 71 -24.39 8.43 7.37
N ALA A 72 -25.46 8.94 6.75
CA ALA A 72 -26.05 8.33 5.55
C ALA A 72 -25.06 8.29 4.37
N ARG A 73 -24.19 9.30 4.26
CA ARG A 73 -23.14 9.36 3.22
C ARG A 73 -21.94 8.52 3.61
N PHE A 74 -21.49 8.60 4.85
CA PHE A 74 -20.29 7.91 5.34
C PHE A 74 -20.69 6.74 6.23
N CYS A 75 -20.86 5.57 5.61
CA CYS A 75 -21.46 4.39 6.24
C CYS A 75 -20.59 3.12 6.17
N ALA A 76 -19.42 3.19 5.51
CA ALA A 76 -18.48 2.07 5.40
C ALA A 76 -17.25 2.27 6.31
N PRO A 77 -17.13 1.58 7.45
CA PRO A 77 -16.05 1.82 8.40
C PRO A 77 -14.74 1.15 7.97
N LEU A 78 -13.62 1.83 8.24
CA LEU A 78 -12.31 1.21 8.38
C LEU A 78 -11.96 1.12 9.86
N HIS A 79 -11.42 -0.02 10.29
CA HIS A 79 -11.21 -0.31 11.70
C HIS A 79 -9.73 -0.40 12.06
N ALA A 80 -9.42 -0.09 13.31
CA ALA A 80 -8.20 -0.53 13.95
C ALA A 80 -8.24 -2.05 14.19
N PRO A 81 -7.07 -2.73 14.31
CA PRO A 81 -7.03 -4.07 14.84
C PRO A 81 -7.68 -4.12 16.25
N PRO A 82 -8.51 -5.12 16.54
CA PRO A 82 -9.02 -5.33 17.89
C PRO A 82 -7.88 -5.83 18.82
N PRO A 83 -8.05 -5.74 20.15
CA PRO A 83 -7.01 -6.13 21.09
C PRO A 83 -6.71 -7.63 21.12
N ASP A 84 -7.64 -8.48 20.68
CA ASP A 84 -7.53 -9.94 20.66
C ASP A 84 -6.98 -10.49 19.33
N LEU A 85 -6.62 -9.62 18.37
CA LEU A 85 -6.06 -10.07 17.09
C LEU A 85 -4.65 -10.66 17.28
N ASP A 86 -4.55 -11.97 17.11
CA ASP A 86 -3.28 -12.70 17.05
C ASP A 86 -2.84 -12.92 15.59
N PRO A 87 -1.65 -12.41 15.18
CA PRO A 87 -1.12 -12.62 13.83
C PRO A 87 -0.89 -14.09 13.44
N GLU A 88 -0.66 -14.98 14.42
CA GLU A 88 -0.31 -16.39 14.19
C GLU A 88 -1.55 -17.29 14.08
N THR A 89 -2.71 -16.81 14.51
CA THR A 89 -3.95 -17.60 14.57
C THR A 89 -5.04 -17.01 13.66
N PRO A 90 -5.58 -17.78 12.69
CA PRO A 90 -6.66 -17.28 11.84
C PRO A 90 -7.90 -16.88 12.64
N TRP A 91 -8.27 -15.60 12.54
CA TRP A 91 -9.43 -15.04 13.21
C TRP A 91 -10.72 -15.22 12.38
N HIS A 92 -11.79 -14.50 12.70
CA HIS A 92 -13.06 -14.59 11.97
C HIS A 92 -12.92 -14.17 10.49
N ASP A 93 -13.69 -14.81 9.61
CA ASP A 93 -13.73 -14.40 8.20
C ASP A 93 -14.45 -13.06 8.00
N ARG A 94 -14.24 -12.44 6.83
CA ARG A 94 -14.80 -11.12 6.52
C ARG A 94 -16.33 -11.09 6.63
N ALA A 95 -17.01 -12.17 6.21
CA ALA A 95 -18.47 -12.23 6.23
C ALA A 95 -19.01 -12.32 7.67
N THR A 96 -18.30 -13.00 8.57
CA THR A 96 -18.65 -13.13 9.98
C THR A 96 -18.37 -11.83 10.71
N ILE A 97 -17.21 -11.21 10.50
CA ILE A 97 -16.86 -9.90 11.08
C ILE A 97 -17.95 -8.87 10.77
N LEU A 98 -18.39 -8.77 9.51
CA LEU A 98 -19.39 -7.78 9.11
C LEU A 98 -20.80 -8.11 9.58
N ARG A 99 -21.22 -9.38 9.55
CA ARG A 99 -22.59 -9.76 9.95
C ARG A 99 -22.80 -9.67 11.46
N ALA A 100 -21.79 -9.99 12.25
CA ALA A 100 -21.84 -9.97 13.70
C ALA A 100 -21.30 -8.67 14.32
N ASP A 101 -20.88 -7.71 13.49
CA ASP A 101 -20.34 -6.40 13.89
C ASP A 101 -19.20 -6.51 14.92
N LEU A 102 -18.27 -7.46 14.70
CA LEU A 102 -17.24 -7.83 15.67
C LEU A 102 -16.18 -6.75 15.91
N LEU A 103 -16.21 -5.67 15.11
CA LEU A 103 -15.28 -4.54 15.20
C LEU A 103 -15.96 -3.25 15.65
N ALA A 104 -17.20 -3.33 16.16
CA ALA A 104 -17.92 -2.19 16.71
C ALA A 104 -17.08 -1.48 17.79
N GLY A 105 -16.92 -0.17 17.67
CA GLY A 105 -16.10 0.65 18.56
C GLY A 105 -14.62 0.74 18.18
N HIS A 106 -14.17 0.02 17.15
CA HIS A 106 -12.82 0.11 16.59
C HIS A 106 -12.75 0.94 15.30
N GLU A 107 -13.78 1.71 14.97
CA GLU A 107 -13.82 2.51 13.74
C GLU A 107 -12.85 3.69 13.80
N LEU A 108 -11.99 3.79 12.79
CA LEU A 108 -11.04 4.90 12.62
C LEU A 108 -11.65 6.02 11.77
N VAL A 109 -12.40 5.63 10.74
CA VAL A 109 -13.02 6.54 9.77
C VAL A 109 -14.13 5.82 9.01
N TRP A 110 -15.10 6.57 8.53
CA TRP A 110 -16.20 6.10 7.70
C TRP A 110 -16.03 6.63 6.27
N LEU A 111 -16.03 5.73 5.29
CA LEU A 111 -15.99 6.01 3.86
C LEU A 111 -17.39 5.96 3.25
N GLU A 112 -17.50 6.44 2.01
CA GLU A 112 -18.78 6.49 1.29
C GLU A 112 -19.23 5.11 0.79
N SER A 113 -18.27 4.28 0.38
CA SER A 113 -18.55 3.02 -0.31
C SER A 113 -17.91 1.83 0.40
N PRO A 114 -18.68 0.76 0.68
CA PRO A 114 -18.11 -0.52 1.13
C PRO A 114 -17.12 -1.13 0.13
N LEU A 115 -17.28 -0.84 -1.17
CA LEU A 115 -16.35 -1.27 -2.21
C LEU A 115 -15.02 -0.51 -2.10
N GLU A 116 -15.06 0.81 -1.90
CA GLU A 116 -13.83 1.60 -1.71
C GLU A 116 -13.11 1.21 -0.42
N ALA A 117 -13.85 0.97 0.68
CA ALA A 117 -13.27 0.44 1.90
C ALA A 117 -12.60 -0.93 1.66
N PHE A 118 -13.21 -1.81 0.86
CA PHE A 118 -12.60 -3.07 0.47
C PHE A 118 -11.35 -2.87 -0.40
N LEU A 119 -11.39 -1.98 -1.39
CA LEU A 119 -10.23 -1.69 -2.24
C LEU A 119 -9.07 -1.08 -1.44
N ALA A 120 -9.35 -0.21 -0.48
CA ALA A 120 -8.37 0.31 0.45
C ALA A 120 -7.71 -0.80 1.29
N GLN A 121 -8.48 -1.80 1.74
CA GLN A 121 -7.94 -3.00 2.40
C GLN A 121 -7.04 -3.82 1.47
N VAL A 122 -7.36 -3.90 0.17
CA VAL A 122 -6.51 -4.57 -0.83
C VAL A 122 -5.19 -3.80 -1.07
N GLN A 123 -5.23 -2.47 -1.15
CA GLN A 123 -4.02 -1.65 -1.30
C GLN A 123 -3.16 -1.60 -0.02
N GLY A 124 -3.77 -1.78 1.15
CA GLY A 124 -3.09 -1.82 2.45
C GLY A 124 -2.72 -0.45 3.02
N SER A 125 -2.95 0.65 2.29
CA SER A 125 -2.81 2.02 2.77
C SER A 125 -3.77 2.94 2.04
N LEU A 126 -4.09 4.09 2.63
CA LEU A 126 -4.90 5.13 2.00
C LEU A 126 -4.71 6.50 2.65
N ARG A 127 -5.04 7.55 1.90
CA ARG A 127 -5.31 8.90 2.42
C ARG A 127 -6.81 9.17 2.39
N VAL A 128 -7.32 9.77 3.46
CA VAL A 128 -8.71 10.14 3.60
C VAL A 128 -8.82 11.66 3.71
N ARG A 129 -9.56 12.28 2.78
CA ARG A 129 -9.97 13.68 2.87
C ARG A 129 -11.19 13.75 3.77
N LEU A 130 -11.01 14.31 4.96
CA LEU A 130 -12.06 14.38 5.97
C LEU A 130 -13.08 15.46 5.59
N GLN A 131 -14.37 15.14 5.71
CA GLN A 131 -15.45 16.10 5.52
C GLN A 131 -15.30 17.30 6.47
N GLU A 132 -14.80 17.04 7.68
CA GLU A 132 -14.55 18.03 8.72
C GLU A 132 -13.32 18.92 8.41
N GLY A 133 -12.59 18.61 7.34
CA GLY A 133 -11.36 19.26 6.93
C GLY A 133 -10.10 18.46 7.29
N GLY A 134 -9.04 18.68 6.53
CA GLY A 134 -7.76 18.00 6.70
C GLY A 134 -7.69 16.61 6.05
N THR A 135 -6.57 15.94 6.28
CA THR A 135 -6.28 14.63 5.71
C THR A 135 -5.83 13.67 6.79
N LEU A 136 -6.37 12.45 6.77
CA LEU A 136 -5.96 11.33 7.60
C LEU A 136 -5.24 10.31 6.72
N ARG A 137 -4.01 9.95 7.05
CA ARG A 137 -3.29 8.85 6.38
C ARG A 137 -3.40 7.59 7.24
N LEU A 138 -3.80 6.48 6.63
CA LEU A 138 -3.95 5.19 7.28
C LEU A 138 -3.04 4.17 6.59
N GLY A 139 -2.27 3.44 7.39
CA GLY A 139 -1.41 2.35 6.94
C GLY A 139 -1.88 1.01 7.49
N TYR A 140 -1.35 -0.07 6.92
CA TYR A 140 -1.59 -1.43 7.38
C TYR A 140 -1.17 -1.62 8.85
N ALA A 141 -2.04 -2.25 9.64
CA ALA A 141 -1.78 -2.58 11.04
C ALA A 141 -2.03 -4.05 11.39
N GLY A 142 -2.73 -4.81 10.55
CA GLY A 142 -3.04 -6.21 10.82
C GLY A 142 -3.98 -6.85 9.79
N ARG A 143 -4.14 -8.17 9.88
CA ARG A 143 -5.05 -8.99 9.07
C ARG A 143 -5.61 -10.14 9.89
N ASN A 144 -6.77 -10.68 9.50
CA ASN A 144 -7.43 -11.80 10.19
C ASN A 144 -6.85 -13.19 9.86
N GLY A 145 -5.70 -13.27 9.18
CA GLY A 145 -5.05 -14.54 8.81
C GLY A 145 -5.78 -15.40 7.77
N ARG A 146 -6.92 -14.96 7.22
CA ARG A 146 -7.68 -15.71 6.20
C ARG A 146 -7.08 -15.51 4.80
N PRO A 147 -7.13 -16.53 3.93
CA PRO A 147 -6.62 -16.40 2.57
C PRO A 147 -7.45 -15.40 1.76
N TYR A 148 -6.77 -14.57 0.96
CA TYR A 148 -7.42 -13.67 0.00
C TYR A 148 -8.09 -14.46 -1.13
N ARG A 149 -9.26 -13.99 -1.57
CA ARG A 149 -9.97 -14.48 -2.76
C ARG A 149 -10.35 -13.30 -3.64
N SER A 150 -9.96 -13.34 -4.91
CA SER A 150 -10.24 -12.26 -5.86
C SER A 150 -11.73 -12.19 -6.21
N ILE A 151 -12.36 -11.06 -5.91
CA ILE A 151 -13.74 -10.79 -6.32
C ILE A 151 -13.86 -10.64 -7.83
N GLY A 152 -12.85 -10.08 -8.50
CA GLY A 152 -12.84 -9.91 -9.96
C GLY A 152 -12.80 -11.25 -10.69
N ALA A 153 -11.95 -12.16 -10.24
CA ALA A 153 -11.89 -13.51 -10.79
C ALA A 153 -13.19 -14.29 -10.52
N GLU A 154 -13.83 -14.06 -9.38
CA GLU A 154 -15.12 -14.67 -9.06
C GLU A 154 -16.25 -14.14 -9.95
N LEU A 155 -16.28 -12.84 -10.24
CA LEU A 155 -17.28 -12.24 -11.13
C LEU A 155 -17.14 -12.72 -12.58
N VAL A 156 -15.92 -12.94 -13.07
CA VAL A 156 -15.68 -13.48 -14.43
C VAL A 156 -16.14 -14.95 -14.56
N ARG A 157 -16.13 -15.71 -13.47
CA ARG A 157 -16.53 -17.13 -13.47
C ARG A 157 -18.05 -17.34 -13.48
N ARG A 158 -18.84 -16.30 -13.25
CA ARG A 158 -20.31 -16.36 -13.18
C ARG A 158 -20.93 -15.87 -14.47
#